data_AF-A0A2N7XTN9-F1
#
_entry.id   AF-A0A2N7XTN9-F1
#
_cell.length_a   1.000
_cell.length_b   1.000
_cell.length_c   1.000
_cell.angle_alpha   90.00
_cell.angle_beta   90.00
_cell.angle_gamma   90.00
#
_symmetry.space_group_name_H-M   'P 1'
#
loop_
_entity.id
_entity.type
_entity.pdbx_description
1 polymer ?
#
loop_
_entity_poly.entity_id
_entity_poly.type
_entity_poly.pdbx_seq_one_letter_code
_entity_poly.pdbx_strand_id
1 'polypeptide(L)'
;LTTSCGFLASRQRELSARMKLPLATSSLLQLPMVERCLTAGRRAGVITYDAKALTDRHFVEVGADPGTPRVGLPPNGSLRAHIEGGRSYD
;
A
#
# COMPACT_ATOMS: atom_id res chain seq x y z
N LEU A 1 10.67 13.68 -0.79
CA LEU A 1 9.94 13.03 -1.91
C LEU A 1 8.69 12.39 -1.32
N THR A 2 7.54 13.05 -1.42
CA THR A 2 6.24 12.54 -0.94
C THR A 2 5.45 12.04 -2.15
N THR A 3 5.05 10.78 -2.13
CA THR A 3 4.36 10.13 -3.25
C THR A 3 3.13 9.42 -2.74
N SER A 4 2.08 9.29 -3.56
CA SER A 4 0.97 8.37 -3.29
C SER A 4 1.54 6.95 -3.21
N CYS A 5 1.73 6.48 -1.98
CA CYS A 5 2.59 5.35 -1.63
C CYS A 5 2.19 3.99 -2.25
N GLY A 6 1.02 3.87 -2.88
CA GLY A 6 0.64 2.68 -3.64
C GLY A 6 1.22 2.64 -5.05
N PHE A 7 1.33 3.77 -5.75
CA PHE A 7 1.54 3.77 -7.21
C PHE A 7 2.99 3.50 -7.62
N LEU A 8 3.95 3.93 -6.78
CA LEU A 8 5.37 3.66 -7.02
C LEU A 8 5.80 2.25 -6.62
N ALA A 9 4.90 1.43 -6.05
CA ALA A 9 5.13 -0.01 -5.90
C ALA A 9 5.61 -0.63 -7.22
N SER A 10 4.97 -0.23 -8.33
CA SER A 10 5.32 -0.63 -9.69
C SER A 10 6.74 -0.28 -10.15
N ARG A 11 7.31 0.77 -9.55
CA ARG A 11 8.64 1.31 -9.90
C ARG A 11 9.72 0.90 -8.90
N GLN A 12 9.40 0.06 -7.90
CA GLN A 12 10.35 -0.36 -6.87
C GLN A 12 11.67 -0.87 -7.46
N ARG A 13 11.60 -1.81 -8.41
CA ARG A 13 12.80 -2.44 -9.01
C ARG A 13 13.62 -1.42 -9.80
N GLU A 14 12.96 -0.63 -10.65
CA GLU A 14 13.61 0.37 -11.50
C GLU A 14 14.31 1.45 -10.67
N LEU A 15 13.63 1.96 -9.64
CA LEU A 15 14.20 3.00 -8.78
C LEU A 15 15.31 2.45 -7.90
N SER A 16 15.14 1.27 -7.30
CA SER A 16 16.17 0.66 -6.44
C SER A 16 17.47 0.41 -7.19
N ALA A 17 17.41 -0.02 -8.46
CA ALA A 17 18.59 -0.26 -9.27
C ALA A 17 19.43 1.01 -9.54
N ARG A 18 18.84 2.21 -9.39
CA ARG A 18 19.50 3.50 -9.61
C ARG A 18 19.96 4.18 -8.32
N MET A 19 19.54 3.69 -7.15
CA MET A 19 19.83 4.31 -5.86
C MET A 19 21.09 3.72 -5.22
N LYS A 20 21.85 4.58 -4.52
CA LYS A 20 23.03 4.17 -3.73
C LYS A 20 22.68 3.62 -2.34
N LEU A 21 21.45 3.88 -1.88
CA LEU A 21 20.94 3.47 -0.57
C LEU A 21 19.66 2.64 -0.76
N PRO A 22 19.32 1.77 0.22
CA PRO A 22 18.05 1.05 0.20
C PRO A 22 16.86 2.00 0.07
N LEU A 23 15.93 1.67 -0.83
CA LEU A 23 14.71 2.42 -1.09
C LEU A 23 13.52 1.49 -0.93
N ALA A 24 12.48 1.95 -0.23
CA ALA A 24 11.15 1.35 -0.26
C ALA A 24 10.18 2.38 -0.82
N THR A 25 9.61 2.12 -2.00
CA THR A 25 8.68 3.04 -2.66
C THR A 25 7.26 2.93 -2.14
N SER A 26 6.97 1.88 -1.37
CA SER A 26 5.63 1.55 -0.89
C SER A 26 5.66 0.75 0.41
N SER A 27 4.70 0.98 1.30
CA SER A 27 4.44 0.10 2.44
C SER A 27 3.99 -1.29 2.03
N LEU A 28 3.47 -1.47 0.82
CA LEU A 28 3.05 -2.79 0.29
C LEU A 28 4.21 -3.79 0.22
N LEU A 29 5.46 -3.32 0.16
CA LEU A 29 6.66 -4.18 0.20
C LEU A 29 6.79 -4.99 1.50
N GLN A 30 6.13 -4.54 2.57
CA GLN A 30 6.12 -5.25 3.86
C GLN A 30 5.12 -6.41 3.88
N LEU A 31 4.17 -6.45 2.94
CA LEU A 31 3.07 -7.39 2.95
C LEU A 31 3.51 -8.87 2.95
N PRO A 32 4.52 -9.30 2.15
CA PRO A 32 5.00 -10.67 2.22
C PRO A 32 5.64 -11.04 3.57
N MET A 33 6.26 -10.06 4.25
CA MET A 33 6.80 -10.27 5.60
C MET A 33 5.68 -10.44 6.60
N VAL A 34 4.68 -9.54 6.57
CA VAL A 34 3.52 -9.59 7.47
C VAL A 34 2.78 -10.92 7.32
N GLU A 35 2.49 -11.34 6.08
CA GLU A 35 1.82 -12.62 5.80
C GLU A 35 2.55 -13.82 6.43
N ARG A 36 3.88 -13.88 6.35
CA ARG A 36 4.68 -14.96 6.95
C ARG A 36 4.65 -14.97 8.49
N CYS A 37 4.31 -13.85 9.12
CA CYS A 37 4.20 -13.73 10.56
C CYS A 37 2.80 -14.10 11.10
N LEU A 38 1.82 -14.33 10.21
CA LEU A 38 0.46 -14.66 10.63
C LEU A 38 0.30 -16.17 10.90
N THR A 39 -0.60 -16.49 11.84
CA THR A 39 -0.99 -17.88 12.10
C THR A 39 -1.79 -18.47 10.93
N ALA A 40 -1.79 -19.80 10.81
CA ALA A 40 -2.57 -20.50 9.79
C ALA A 40 -4.05 -20.03 9.76
N GLY A 41 -4.58 -19.85 8.54
CA GLY A 41 -5.96 -19.38 8.32
C GLY A 41 -6.16 -17.87 8.44
N ARG A 42 -5.12 -17.08 8.74
CA ARG A 42 -5.16 -15.62 8.73
C ARG A 42 -4.48 -15.09 7.48
N ARG A 43 -4.93 -13.92 7.01
CA ARG A 43 -4.33 -13.19 5.89
C ARG A 43 -4.17 -11.72 6.26
N ALA A 44 -3.16 -11.07 5.71
CA ALA A 44 -3.02 -9.64 5.78
C ALA A 44 -4.04 -8.98 4.85
N GLY A 45 -4.51 -7.79 5.23
CA GLY A 45 -5.42 -6.98 4.43
C GLY A 45 -4.91 -5.56 4.31
N VAL A 46 -5.28 -4.88 3.23
CA VAL A 46 -4.84 -3.50 2.96
C VAL A 46 -6.03 -2.55 3.06
N ILE A 47 -5.88 -1.51 3.88
CA ILE A 47 -6.77 -0.34 3.88
C ILE A 47 -6.09 0.72 3.02
N THR A 48 -6.81 1.21 2.00
CA THR A 48 -6.30 2.21 1.05
C THR A 48 -7.30 3.35 0.91
N TYR A 49 -6.83 4.52 0.48
CA TYR A 49 -7.69 5.66 0.18
C TYR A 49 -8.73 5.31 -0.90
N ASP A 50 -8.27 4.71 -2.00
CA ASP A 50 -9.11 4.25 -3.10
C ASP A 50 -8.76 2.80 -3.46
N ALA A 51 -9.72 1.89 -3.23
CA ALA A 51 -9.57 0.48 -3.55
C ALA A 51 -9.59 0.18 -5.06
N LYS A 52 -10.23 1.04 -5.86
CA LYS A 52 -10.28 0.87 -7.32
C LYS A 52 -8.92 1.19 -7.95
N ALA A 53 -8.20 2.15 -7.38
CA ALA A 53 -6.86 2.51 -7.82
C ALA A 53 -5.80 1.46 -7.44
N LEU A 54 -6.01 0.72 -6.34
CA LEU A 54 -5.08 -0.32 -5.89
C LEU A 54 -5.37 -1.66 -6.58
N THR A 55 -4.92 -1.81 -7.82
CA THR A 55 -5.12 -3.02 -8.64
C THR A 55 -4.19 -4.17 -8.26
N ASP A 56 -4.52 -5.40 -8.71
CA ASP A 56 -3.72 -6.62 -8.51
C ASP A 56 -2.27 -6.47 -8.97
N ARG A 57 -2.04 -5.66 -10.01
CA ARG A 57 -0.70 -5.37 -10.53
C ARG A 57 0.22 -4.83 -9.43
N HIS A 58 -0.27 -3.95 -8.56
CA HIS A 58 0.53 -3.37 -7.48
C HIS A 58 0.99 -4.43 -6.48
N PHE A 59 0.15 -5.44 -6.19
CA PHE A 59 0.50 -6.54 -5.30
C PHE A 59 1.57 -7.46 -5.94
N VAL A 60 1.38 -7.82 -7.21
CA VAL A 60 2.34 -8.65 -7.95
C VAL A 60 3.71 -7.98 -8.02
N GLU A 61 3.76 -6.67 -8.26
CA GLU A 61 5.01 -5.91 -8.39
C GLU A 61 5.83 -5.85 -7.10
N VAL A 62 5.19 -5.99 -5.94
CA VAL A 62 5.84 -6.07 -4.62
C VAL A 62 6.01 -7.50 -4.12
N GLY A 63 5.67 -8.50 -4.92
CA GLY A 63 5.77 -9.92 -4.55
C GLY A 63 4.72 -10.38 -3.53
N ALA A 64 3.57 -9.71 -3.46
CA ALA A 64 2.43 -10.09 -2.64
C ALA A 64 1.36 -10.85 -3.45
N ASP A 65 0.44 -11.50 -2.75
CA ASP A 65 -0.71 -12.20 -3.34
C ASP A 65 -1.66 -11.17 -4.01
N PRO A 66 -1.98 -11.28 -5.32
CA PRO A 66 -2.99 -10.43 -5.95
C PRO A 66 -4.39 -10.59 -5.31
N GLY A 67 -4.65 -11.72 -4.66
CA GLY A 67 -5.85 -12.01 -3.88
C GLY A 67 -5.85 -11.43 -2.46
N THR A 68 -4.85 -10.62 -2.08
CA THR A 68 -4.85 -9.90 -0.79
C THR A 68 -6.11 -9.03 -0.68
N PRO A 69 -6.92 -9.22 0.38
CA PRO A 69 -8.09 -8.39 0.64
C PRO A 69 -7.71 -6.90 0.72
N ARG A 70 -8.48 -6.05 0.05
CA ARG A 70 -8.31 -4.60 0.11
C ARG A 70 -9.64 -3.90 0.28
N VAL A 71 -9.65 -2.85 1.07
CA VAL A 71 -10.82 -1.99 1.29
C VAL A 71 -10.46 -0.53 1.12
N GLY A 72 -11.35 0.22 0.50
CA GLY A 72 -11.22 1.67 0.32
C GLY A 72 -11.76 2.39 1.55
N LEU A 73 -11.30 3.62 1.79
CA LEU A 73 -11.93 4.45 2.81
C LEU A 73 -13.39 4.74 2.42
N PRO A 74 -14.34 4.60 3.36
CA PRO A 74 -15.74 4.88 3.07
C PRO A 74 -15.93 6.35 2.68
N PRO A 75 -16.83 6.67 1.73
CA PRO A 75 -17.04 8.04 1.24
C PRO A 75 -17.30 9.06 2.36
N ASN A 76 -18.01 8.66 3.40
CA ASN A 76 -18.36 9.52 4.54
C ASN A 76 -17.50 9.21 5.80
N GLY A 77 -16.35 8.56 5.62
CA GLY A 77 -15.46 8.20 6.73
C GLY A 77 -14.67 9.39 7.26
N SER A 78 -14.48 9.47 8.58
CA SER A 78 -13.69 10.52 9.23
C SER A 78 -12.29 10.67 8.63
N LEU A 79 -11.58 9.55 8.41
CA LEU A 79 -10.24 9.57 7.82
C LEU A 79 -10.23 10.10 6.38
N ARG A 80 -11.24 9.78 5.58
CA ARG A 80 -11.36 10.28 4.20
C ARG A 80 -11.62 11.79 4.19
N ALA A 81 -12.57 12.25 5.01
CA ALA A 81 -12.88 13.66 5.17
C ALA A 81 -11.67 14.46 5.67
N HIS A 82 -10.81 13.86 6.49
CA HIS A 82 -9.59 14.49 6.95
C HIS A 82 -8.55 14.64 5.82
N ILE A 83 -8.34 13.59 5.01
CA ILE A 83 -7.44 13.62 3.84
C ILE A 83 -7.92 14.63 2.79
N GLU A 84 -9.23 14.68 2.51
CA GLU A 84 -9.82 15.59 1.51
C GLU A 84 -9.95 17.03 2.04
N GLY A 85 -10.24 17.19 3.33
CA GLY A 85 -10.58 18.47 3.94
C GLY A 85 -9.43 19.24 4.58
N GLY A 86 -8.20 18.69 4.59
CA GLY A 86 -7.00 19.37 5.09
C GLY A 86 -7.09 19.86 6.54
N ARG A 87 -7.91 19.20 7.38
CA ARG A 87 -8.05 19.58 8.80
C ARG A 87 -6.75 19.27 9.53
N SER A 88 -6.36 20.10 10.51
CA SER A 88 -5.20 19.79 11.36
C SER A 88 -5.44 18.51 12.15
N TYR A 89 -4.38 17.73 12.34
CA TYR A 89 -4.31 16.72 13.38
C TYR A 89 -4.17 17.47 14.70
N ASP A 90 -5.24 17.58 15.48
CA ASP A 90 -5.18 18.05 16.87
C ASP A 90 -4.46 17.00 17.75
#